data_AF-A0A7C1B8P2-F1
#
_entry.id   AF-A0A7C1B8P2-F1
#
_cell.length_a   1.000
_cell.length_b   1.000
_cell.length_c   1.000
_cell.angle_alpha   90.00
_cell.angle_beta   90.00
_cell.angle_gamma   90.00
#
_symmetry.space_group_name_H-M   'P 1'
#
loop_
_entity.id
_entity.type
_entity.pdbx_description
1 polymer ?
#
loop_
_entity_poly.entity_id
_entity_poly.type
_entity_poly.pdbx_seq_one_letter_code
_entity_poly.pdbx_strand_id
1 'polypeptide(L)'
;MVENIYQPKMMRVIEVRDETPTIKTFRLEFVDDEDRKNFTFKEGQFGEFSVPGSGEATFCIASPTFWRDYIEITVKEVRRA
;
A
#
# COMPACT_ATOMS: atom_id res chain seq x y z
N MET A 1 12.84 -14.78 15.75
CA MET A 1 13.22 -14.68 14.33
C MET A 1 13.12 -13.22 13.94
N VAL A 2 14.08 -12.68 13.19
CA VAL A 2 14.10 -11.26 12.79
C VAL A 2 13.13 -11.08 11.62
N GLU A 3 12.26 -10.08 11.70
CA GLU A 3 11.33 -9.73 10.63
C GLU A 3 12.12 -9.29 9.37
N ASN A 4 11.82 -9.92 8.23
CA ASN A 4 12.49 -9.62 6.96
C ASN A 4 11.70 -8.53 6.22
N ILE A 5 12.21 -7.30 6.25
CA ILE A 5 11.61 -6.14 5.58
C ILE A 5 11.59 -6.24 4.05
N TYR A 6 12.38 -7.14 3.45
CA TYR A 6 12.43 -7.35 2.00
C TYR A 6 11.47 -8.43 1.52
N GLN A 7 10.78 -9.10 2.45
CA GLN A 7 9.79 -10.10 2.08
C GLN A 7 8.47 -9.40 1.74
N PRO A 8 7.99 -9.46 0.48
CA PRO A 8 6.72 -8.85 0.12
C PRO A 8 5.58 -9.54 0.86
N LYS A 9 4.64 -8.74 1.35
CA LYS A 9 3.43 -9.20 2.04
C LYS A 9 2.23 -9.01 1.12
N MET A 10 1.39 -10.04 1.02
CA MET A 10 0.22 -9.99 0.15
C MET A 10 -0.84 -9.08 0.74
N MET A 11 -1.34 -8.16 -0.08
CA MET A 11 -2.42 -7.25 0.29
C MET A 11 -3.57 -7.36 -0.72
N ARG A 12 -4.78 -7.11 -0.23
CA ARG A 12 -6.01 -7.06 -1.01
C ARG A 12 -6.49 -5.61 -1.12
N VAL A 13 -6.85 -5.20 -2.33
CA VAL A 13 -7.59 -3.94 -2.54
C VAL A 13 -9.02 -4.15 -2.05
N ILE A 14 -9.40 -3.48 -0.98
CA ILE A 14 -10.75 -3.56 -0.41
C ILE A 14 -11.64 -2.40 -0.83
N GLU A 15 -11.05 -1.27 -1.25
CA GLU A 15 -11.77 -0.11 -1.74
C GLU A 15 -10.90 0.65 -2.76
N VAL A 16 -11.55 1.24 -3.75
CA VAL A 16 -10.95 2.18 -4.71
C VAL A 16 -11.78 3.45 -4.69
N ARG A 17 -11.14 4.58 -4.39
CA ARG A 17 -11.77 5.91 -4.41
C ARG A 17 -11.21 6.74 -5.54
N ASP A 18 -12.11 7.26 -6.38
CA ASP A 18 -11.78 8.24 -7.40
C ASP A 18 -11.67 9.63 -6.78
N GLU A 19 -10.45 10.20 -6.73
CA GLU A 19 -10.23 11.58 -6.26
C GLU A 19 -10.46 12.58 -7.40
N THR A 20 -9.89 12.25 -8.56
CA THR A 20 -10.00 13.01 -9.81
C THR A 20 -9.94 12.04 -10.98
N PRO A 21 -10.19 12.47 -12.24
CA PRO A 21 -10.14 11.56 -13.39
C PRO A 21 -8.83 10.79 -13.59
N THR A 22 -7.72 11.25 -13.01
CA THR A 22 -6.41 10.61 -13.12
C THR A 22 -5.80 10.23 -11.77
N ILE A 23 -6.48 10.45 -10.65
CA ILE A 23 -5.97 10.16 -9.32
C ILE A 23 -6.93 9.23 -8.60
N LYS A 24 -6.42 8.10 -8.14
CA LYS A 24 -7.17 7.11 -7.36
C LYS A 24 -6.47 6.84 -6.04
N THR A 25 -7.26 6.68 -5.00
CA THR A 25 -6.81 6.19 -3.69
C THR A 25 -7.24 4.73 -3.54
N PHE A 26 -6.29 3.86 -3.22
CA PHE A 26 -6.53 2.44 -2.98
C PHE A 26 -6.42 2.17 -1.50
N ARG A 27 -7.44 1.52 -0.95
CA ARG A 27 -7.39 0.97 0.40
C ARG A 27 -6.90 -0.47 0.33
N LEU A 28 -5.77 -0.72 0.97
CA LEU A 28 -5.09 -1.99 0.97
C LEU A 28 -5.16 -2.62 2.36
N GLU A 29 -5.48 -3.89 2.37
CA GLU A 29 -5.63 -4.68 3.57
C GLU A 29 -4.70 -5.90 3.50
N PHE A 30 -3.92 -6.16 4.55
CA PHE A 30 -3.12 -7.39 4.59
C PHE A 30 -4.03 -8.61 4.57
N VAL A 31 -3.68 -9.58 3.71
CA VAL A 31 -4.40 -10.85 3.59
C VAL A 31 -4.22 -11.70 4.85
N ASP A 32 -3.04 -11.62 5.46
CA ASP A 32 -2.72 -12.28 6.71
C ASP A 32 -3.00 -11.36 7.92
N ASP A 33 -3.76 -11.89 8.90
CA ASP A 33 -4.15 -11.15 10.11
C ASP A 33 -2.98 -10.86 11.06
N GLU A 34 -1.94 -11.69 11.06
CA GLU A 34 -0.74 -11.48 11.88
C GLU A 34 0.09 -10.34 11.28
N ASP A 35 0.28 -10.33 9.96
CA ASP A 35 0.91 -9.20 9.25
C ASP A 35 0.15 -7.90 9.50
N ARG A 36 -1.19 -7.93 9.43
CA ARG A 36 -2.03 -6.75 9.72
C ARG A 36 -1.78 -6.17 11.12
N LYS A 37 -1.68 -7.03 12.13
CA LYS A 37 -1.54 -6.60 13.53
C LYS A 37 -0.15 -6.07 13.85
N ASN A 38 0.86 -6.64 13.21
CA ASN A 38 2.27 -6.34 13.47
C ASN A 38 2.81 -5.21 12.59
N PHE A 39 2.18 -4.93 11.44
CA PHE A 39 2.62 -3.89 10.54
C PHE A 39 2.61 -2.51 11.22
N THR A 40 3.74 -1.83 11.15
CA THR A 40 3.93 -0.47 11.65
C THR A 40 4.90 0.27 10.76
N PHE A 41 4.70 1.58 10.62
CA PHE A 41 5.57 2.45 9.83
C PHE A 41 5.72 3.80 10.53
N LYS A 42 6.78 4.52 10.17
CA LYS A 42 7.04 5.89 10.62
C LYS A 42 6.63 6.87 9.52
N GLU A 43 6.21 8.06 9.95
CA GLU A 43 5.93 9.16 9.03
C GLU A 43 7.15 9.47 8.16
N GLY A 44 6.90 9.73 6.88
CA GLY A 44 7.95 9.95 5.88
C GLY A 44 8.55 8.67 5.28
N GLN A 45 8.14 7.47 5.72
CA GLN A 45 8.45 6.23 5.02
C GLN A 45 7.52 6.01 3.82
N PHE A 46 8.02 5.25 2.85
CA PHE A 46 7.27 4.78 1.69
C PHE A 46 7.22 3.26 1.69
N GLY A 47 6.22 2.71 1.01
CA GLY A 47 6.15 1.28 0.70
C GLY A 47 6.60 1.02 -0.73
N GLU A 48 7.15 -0.16 -0.96
CA GLU A 48 7.35 -0.72 -2.29
C GLU A 48 6.18 -1.66 -2.60
N PHE A 49 5.47 -1.37 -3.69
CA PHE A 49 4.25 -2.08 -4.05
C PHE A 49 4.48 -2.82 -5.36
N SER A 50 4.35 -4.14 -5.31
CA SER A 50 4.48 -5.01 -6.47
C SER A 50 3.11 -5.51 -6.92
N VAL A 51 2.85 -5.45 -8.23
CA VAL A 51 1.67 -6.04 -8.86
C VAL A 51 2.12 -7.21 -9.73
N PRO A 52 1.67 -8.46 -9.45
CA PRO A 52 2.05 -9.62 -10.24
C PRO A 52 1.81 -9.40 -11.74
N GLY A 53 2.87 -9.54 -12.55
CA GLY A 53 2.82 -9.36 -14.00
C GLY A 53 2.97 -7.93 -14.50
N SER A 54 2.93 -6.92 -13.62
CA SER A 54 3.06 -5.50 -14.01
C SER A 54 4.37 -4.85 -13.54
N GLY A 55 4.97 -5.35 -12.46
CA GLY A 55 6.21 -4.83 -11.88
C GLY A 55 6.01 -4.21 -10.50
N GLU A 56 6.93 -3.34 -10.10
CA GLU A 56 6.96 -2.70 -8.78
C GLU A 56 7.17 -1.19 -8.86
N ALA A 57 6.65 -0.47 -7.89
CA ALA A 57 6.81 0.97 -7.76
C ALA A 57 6.70 1.40 -6.30
N THR A 58 7.36 2.52 -5.96
CA THR A 58 7.33 3.10 -4.62
C THR A 58 6.22 4.13 -4.49
N PHE A 59 5.46 4.05 -3.39
CA PHE A 59 4.42 5.01 -3.06
C PHE A 59 4.46 5.37 -1.57
N CYS A 60 4.14 6.63 -1.26
CA CYS A 60 3.96 7.04 0.12
C CYS A 60 2.65 6.48 0.68
N ILE A 61 2.68 6.07 1.95
CA ILE A 61 1.47 5.66 2.67
C ILE A 61 0.69 6.93 3.02
N ALA A 62 -0.57 6.99 2.56
CA ALA A 62 -1.47 8.12 2.71
C ALA A 62 -2.38 8.02 3.95
N SER A 63 -2.27 6.93 4.71
CA SER A 63 -3.00 6.73 5.97
C SER A 63 -2.15 7.09 7.20
N PRO A 64 -2.76 7.52 8.32
CA PRO A 64 -2.07 7.68 9.59
C PRO A 64 -1.47 6.38 10.14
N THR A 65 -0.37 6.49 10.89
CA THR A 65 0.37 5.36 11.50
C THR A 65 -0.41 4.58 12.56
N PHE A 66 -1.47 5.17 13.13
CA PHE A 66 -2.30 4.51 14.14
C PHE A 66 -3.45 3.68 13.55
N TRP A 67 -3.69 3.75 12.23
CA TRP A 67 -4.64 2.85 11.56
C TRP A 67 -3.99 1.49 11.36
N ARG A 68 -4.66 0.45 11.86
CA ARG A 68 -4.15 -0.93 11.80
C ARG A 68 -4.95 -1.83 10.87
N ASP A 69 -6.18 -1.45 10.55
CA ASP A 69 -7.07 -2.29 9.76
C ASP A 69 -6.69 -2.32 8.28
N TYR A 70 -6.19 -1.19 7.77
CA TYR A 70 -5.81 -1.00 6.38
C TYR A 70 -4.80 0.14 6.24
N ILE A 71 -4.13 0.19 5.10
CA ILE A 71 -3.36 1.35 4.65
C ILE A 71 -3.98 1.93 3.39
N GLU A 72 -3.69 3.20 3.13
CA GLU A 72 -4.10 3.84 1.88
C GLU A 72 -2.87 4.27 1.08
N ILE A 73 -2.96 4.14 -0.24
CA ILE A 73 -2.02 4.74 -1.18
C ILE A 73 -2.80 5.53 -2.22
N THR A 74 -2.26 6.69 -2.60
CA THR A 74 -2.83 7.51 -3.67
C THR A 74 -1.89 7.49 -4.86
N VAL A 75 -2.42 7.09 -6.01
CA VAL A 75 -1.67 6.92 -7.24
C VAL A 75 -2.26 7.84 -8.31
N LYS A 76 -1.37 8.51 -9.05
CA LYS A 76 -1.73 9.30 -10.22
C LYS A 76 -1.41 8.49 -11.48
N GLU A 77 -2.42 8.26 -12.32
CA GLU A 77 -2.26 7.69 -13.65
C GLU A 77 -1.36 8.60 -14.49
N VAL A 78 -0.26 8.03 -14.98
CA VAL A 78 0.61 8.68 -15.97
C VAL A 78 0.37 7.96 -17.29
N ARG A 79 -0.35 8.62 -18.20
CA ARG A 79 -0.46 8.13 -19.57
C ARG A 79 0.87 8.35 -20.27
N ARG A 80 1.43 7.29 -20.86
CA ARG A 80 2.49 7.44 -21.86
C ARG A 80 1.89 8.08 -23.10
N ALA A 81 2.56 9.11 -23.62
CA ALA A 81 2.26 9.70 -24.92
C ALA A 81 2.56 8.71 -26.05
#